data_AF-A0AA41MW49-F1
#
_entry.id   AF-A0AA41MW49-F1
#
_cell.length_a   1.000
_cell.length_b   1.000
_cell.length_c   1.000
_cell.angle_alpha   90.00
_cell.angle_beta   90.00
_cell.angle_gamma   90.00
#
_symmetry.space_group_name_H-M   'P 1'
#
loop_
_entity.id
_entity.type
_entity.pdbx_description
1 polymer ?
#
loop_
_entity_poly.entity_id
_entity_poly.type
_entity_poly.pdbx_seq_one_letter_code
_entity_poly.pdbx_strand_id
1 'polypeptide(L)' 'MKVTQKPKNDDFSVSFKASGQNRHFKVQLVDNVYCIGQRRFHSMDELVEHYKKATIFTSEHREKLYLVRALQ' A
#
# COMPACT_ATOMS: atom_id res chain seq x y z
N MET A 1 -8.93 -3.62 2.09
CA MET A 1 -7.76 -3.37 1.23
C MET A 1 -7.77 -4.36 0.08
N LYS A 2 -7.49 -3.90 -1.15
CA LYS A 2 -7.31 -4.78 -2.31
C LYS A 2 -5.93 -4.51 -2.90
N VAL A 3 -5.15 -5.55 -3.10
CA VAL A 3 -3.91 -5.50 -3.90
C VAL A 3 -4.26 -5.96 -5.30
N THR A 4 -3.86 -5.20 -6.32
CA THR A 4 -4.11 -5.55 -7.73
C THR A 4 -2.82 -5.36 -8.52
N GLN A 5 -2.39 -6.37 -9.25
CA GLN A 5 -1.30 -6.23 -10.22
C GLN A 5 -1.76 -5.41 -11.42
N LYS A 6 -0.95 -4.46 -11.85
CA LYS A 6 -1.18 -3.63 -13.03
C LYS A 6 -0.44 -4.27 -14.23
N PRO A 7 -1.06 -4.30 -15.41
CA PRO A 7 -0.47 -4.96 -16.59
C PRO A 7 0.77 -4.22 -17.15
N LYS A 8 1.05 -3.00 -16.69
CA LYS A 8 2.22 -2.23 -17.12
C LYS A 8 3.30 -2.32 -16.03
N ASN A 9 4.46 -2.88 -16.39
CA ASN A 9 5.70 -2.94 -15.59
C ASN A 9 5.66 -3.79 -14.31
N ASP A 10 4.77 -4.79 -14.20
CA ASP A 10 4.64 -5.61 -12.98
C ASP A 10 4.43 -4.80 -11.69
N ASP A 11 3.92 -3.57 -11.82
CA ASP A 11 3.58 -2.70 -10.71
C ASP A 11 2.32 -3.23 -10.01
N PHE A 12 2.23 -3.08 -8.69
CA PHE A 12 1.03 -3.37 -7.91
C PHE A 12 0.35 -2.08 -7.44
N SER A 13 -0.93 -2.17 -7.13
CA SER A 13 -1.69 -1.10 -6.50
C SER A 13 -2.34 -1.59 -5.22
N VAL A 14 -2.03 -0.94 -4.10
CA VAL A 14 -2.69 -1.15 -2.81
C VAL A 14 -3.81 -0.13 -2.70
N SER A 15 -5.05 -0.62 -2.70
CA SER A 15 -6.25 0.23 -2.66
C SER A 15 -6.99 0.05 -1.34
N PHE A 16 -7.38 1.15 -0.70
CA PHE A 16 -8.23 1.11 0.49
C PHE A 16 -9.31 2.19 0.47
N LYS A 17 -10.39 1.89 1.19
CA LYS A 17 -11.55 2.77 1.33
C LYS A 17 -11.24 3.74 2.47
N ALA A 18 -11.19 5.04 2.17
CA ALA A 18 -11.12 6.10 3.16
C ALA A 18 -12.44 6.90 3.13
N SER A 19 -12.69 7.73 4.15
CA SER A 19 -13.81 8.68 4.13
C SER A 19 -13.69 9.58 2.90
N GLY A 20 -14.72 9.58 2.04
CA GLY A 20 -14.82 10.44 0.87
C GLY A 20 -14.17 9.92 -0.42
N GLN A 21 -13.06 9.16 -0.38
CA GLN A 21 -12.42 8.65 -1.59
C GLN A 21 -11.62 7.37 -1.36
N ASN A 22 -11.63 6.47 -2.35
CA ASN A 22 -10.66 5.37 -2.39
C ASN A 22 -9.27 5.93 -2.64
N ARG A 23 -8.30 5.52 -1.81
CA ARG A 23 -6.90 5.88 -2.02
C ARG A 23 -6.16 4.69 -2.62
N HIS A 24 -5.31 4.99 -3.59
CA HIS A 24 -4.51 4.02 -4.33
C HIS A 24 -3.04 4.35 -4.16
N PHE A 25 -2.27 3.40 -3.63
CA PHE A 25 -0.83 3.51 -3.48
C PHE A 25 -0.17 2.64 -4.55
N LYS A 26 0.77 3.23 -5.27
CA LYS A 26 1.62 2.50 -6.21
C LYS A 26 2.65 1.70 -5.42
N VAL A 27 2.80 0.43 -5.77
CA VAL A 27 3.91 -0.42 -5.33
C VAL A 27 4.65 -0.86 -6.59
N GLN A 28 5.95 -0.61 -6.65
CA GLN A 28 6.78 -1.00 -7.78
C GLN A 28 7.57 -2.24 -7.44
N LEU A 29 7.76 -3.14 -8.41
CA LEU A 29 8.71 -4.24 -8.29
C LEU A 29 9.99 -3.84 -9.03
N VAL A 30 11.09 -3.63 -8.29
CA VAL A 30 12.39 -3.24 -8.85
C VAL A 30 13.43 -4.19 -8.30
N ASP A 31 14.11 -4.95 -9.17
CA ASP A 31 15.12 -5.94 -8.78
C ASP A 31 14.64 -6.91 -7.68
N ASN A 32 13.40 -7.42 -7.82
CA ASN A 32 12.72 -8.27 -6.84
C ASN A 32 12.43 -7.62 -5.47
N VAL A 33 12.49 -6.29 -5.38
CA VAL A 33 12.16 -5.51 -4.17
C VAL A 33 10.86 -4.73 -4.38
N TYR A 34 9.92 -4.85 -3.44
CA TYR A 34 8.67 -4.10 -3.44
C TYR A 34 8.89 -2.70 -2.87
N CYS A 35 8.64 -1.68 -3.68
CA CYS A 35 8.87 -0.27 -3.34
C CYS A 35 7.55 0.50 -3.25
N ILE A 36 7.31 1.20 -2.14
CA ILE A 36 6.14 2.07 -1.93
C ILE A 36 6.57 3.38 -1.28
N GLY A 37 6.38 4.49 -2.01
CA GLY A 37 6.97 5.78 -1.61
C GLY A 37 8.49 5.64 -1.46
N GLN A 38 9.00 5.90 -0.26
CA GLN A 38 10.43 5.77 0.08
C GLN A 38 10.78 4.45 0.80
N ARG A 39 9.81 3.55 1.00
CA ARG A 39 10.02 2.28 1.70
C ARG A 39 10.26 1.13 0.72
N ARG A 40 11.03 0.14 1.16
CA ARG A 40 11.43 -1.06 0.42
C ARG A 40 11.17 -2.29 1.28
N PHE A 41 10.67 -3.35 0.65
CA PHE A 41 10.31 -4.61 1.30
C PHE A 41 10.71 -5.80 0.42
N HIS A 42 11.09 -6.92 1.03
CA HIS A 42 11.49 -8.13 0.30
C HIS A 42 10.29 -8.98 -0.11
N SER A 43 9.13 -8.75 0.49
CA SER A 43 7.88 -9.44 0.16
C SER A 43 6.67 -8.52 0.32
N MET A 44 5.57 -8.90 -0.33
CA MET A 44 4.28 -8.20 -0.14
C MET A 44 3.75 -8.37 1.28
N ASP A 45 3.96 -9.54 1.91
CA ASP A 45 3.58 -9.78 3.31
C ASP A 45 4.30 -8.82 4.27
N GLU A 46 5.62 -8.63 4.10
CA GLU A 46 6.38 -7.69 4.91
C GLU A 46 5.87 -6.25 4.78
N LEU A 47 5.56 -5.81 3.55
CA LEU A 47 4.95 -4.51 3.27
C LEU A 47 3.61 -4.37 4.01
N VAL A 48 2.75 -5.39 3.91
CA VAL A 48 1.42 -5.38 4.53
C VAL A 48 1.54 -5.36 6.06
N GLU A 49 2.40 -6.20 6.64
CA GLU A 49 2.65 -6.26 8.08
C GLU A 49 3.22 -4.95 8.64
N HIS A 50 4.10 -4.28 7.89
CA HIS A 50 4.62 -2.98 8.25
C HIS A 50 3.48 -1.94 8.38
N TYR A 51 2.65 -1.81 7.36
CA TYR A 51 1.59 -0.80 7.33
C TYR A 51 0.31 -1.19 8.09
N LYS A 52 0.24 -2.40 8.68
CA LYS A 52 -0.69 -2.71 9.77
C LYS A 52 -0.36 -1.95 11.05
N LYS A 53 0.93 -1.68 11.29
CA LYS A 53 1.46 -1.05 12.52
C LYS A 53 1.84 0.42 12.31
N ALA A 54 2.37 0.74 11.13
CA ALA A 54 2.76 2.08 10.73
C ALA A 54 1.71 2.72 9.81
N THR A 55 1.62 4.05 9.84
CA THR A 55 0.70 4.78 8.97
C THR A 55 1.15 4.69 7.51
N ILE A 56 0.27 4.26 6.61
CA ILE A 56 0.51 4.31 5.15
C ILE A 56 0.28 5.71 4.59
N PHE A 57 -0.54 6.50 5.28
CA PHE A 57 -0.82 7.88 4.94
C PHE A 57 -1.20 8.66 6.19
N THR A 58 -0.73 9.90 6.26
CA THR A 58 -1.13 10.88 7.27
C THR A 58 -1.63 12.11 6.52
N SER A 59 -2.89 12.48 6.72
CA SER A 59 -3.44 13.72 6.12
C SER A 59 -2.93 14.96 6.87
N GLU A 60 -3.07 16.13 6.27
CA GLU A 60 -2.77 17.42 6.92
C GLU A 60 -3.59 17.61 8.22
N HIS A 61 -4.80 17.05 8.27
CA HIS A 61 -5.67 17.04 9.44
C HIS A 61 -5.34 15.93 10.45
N ARG A 62 -4.16 15.30 10.35
CA ARG A 62 -3.66 14.22 11.21
C ARG A 62 -4.49 12.93 11.16
N GLU A 63 -5.31 12.73 10.12
CA GLU A 63 -5.95 11.43 9.92
C GLU A 63 -4.90 10.40 9.53
N LYS A 64 -4.85 9.30 10.27
CA LYS A 64 -3.89 8.22 10.07
C LYS A 64 -4.58 7.03 9.43
N LEU A 65 -4.04 6.56 8.31
CA LEU A 65 -4.54 5.40 7.59
C LEU A 65 -3.57 4.23 7.77
N TYR A 66 -4.14 3.05 7.99
CA TYR A 66 -3.41 1.79 8.21
C TYR A 66 -4.00 0.69 7.32
N LEU A 67 -3.21 -0.34 7.02
CA LEU A 67 -3.69 -1.51 6.29
C LEU A 67 -4.39 -2.47 7.25
N VAL A 68 -5.69 -2.24 7.51
CA VAL A 68 -6.41 -2.99 8.56
C VAL A 68 -6.76 -4.42 8.15
N ARG A 69 -7.36 -4.61 6.96
CA ARG A 69 -7.79 -5.94 6.49
C ARG A 69 -7.86 -6.02 4.96
N ALA A 70 -7.63 -7.21 4.43
CA ALA A 70 -8.00 -7.54 3.06
C ALA A 70 -9.53 -7.41 2.88
N LEU A 71 -9.94 -6.97 1.69
CA LEU A 71 -11.33 -7.10 1.24
C LEU A 71 -11.52 -8.58 0.89
N GLN A 72 -12.42 -9.25 1.62
CA GLN A 72 -12.97 -10.55 1.22
C GLN A 72 -14.01 -10.32 0.13
#